data_AF-A0A1L7VBV1-F1
#
_entry.id   AF-A0A1L7VBV1-F1
#
_cell.length_a   1.000
_cell.length_b   1.000
_cell.length_c   1.000
_cell.angle_alpha   90.00
_cell.angle_beta   90.00
_cell.angle_gamma   90.00
#
_symmetry.space_group_name_H-M   'P 1'
#
loop_
_entity.id
_entity.type
_entity.pdbx_description
1 polymer ?
#
loop_
_entity_poly.entity_id
_entity_poly.type
_entity_poly.pdbx_seq_one_letter_code
_entity_poly.pdbx_strand_id
1 'polypeptide(L)'
;MPSFQTLPPEVTVAILKHLNPFDLLSILQTFNKALFSAAETAFRPYKEWTRNAQKMVALFPPQSIHSTRRICPSYPSHIPPLDDNVSMSEEIPRRDYEALSLDPEGGPYIRCSPPDLITWMKLDGSFEWLEPLDEDMAGEMLPHTGVEGDRPVAPEADVDAVVKQVSDLGLVLPTGFEAFVRSNRLHHRIPSSSAWYFRLSKLIKCPAAIDDDQGGYLCRFYFDQQHCAFAYLYLSPSGGHCVLVSTVDVHECLNEDDQINGGQVDGGNVPNEGEDADKESIDDSELTKEYFNLAGLSFEEYLVTVYYEGLLSLEADTFEGLENFVKHVYRSPREVEHLRETNEAIKVFLDAQKWKGVEHYRQSISD
;
A
#
# COMPACT_ATOMS: atom_id res chain seq x y z
N MET A 1 -16.28 11.14 -35.72
CA MET A 1 -16.04 10.15 -34.64
C MET A 1 -17.36 9.45 -34.34
N PRO A 2 -17.39 8.12 -34.18
CA PRO A 2 -18.59 7.44 -33.67
C PRO A 2 -18.95 8.01 -32.29
N SER A 3 -20.23 8.30 -32.07
CA SER A 3 -20.71 8.81 -30.79
C SER A 3 -20.85 7.64 -29.81
N PHE A 4 -20.48 7.82 -28.54
CA PHE A 4 -20.78 6.84 -27.48
C PHE A 4 -22.28 6.49 -27.43
N GLN A 5 -23.14 7.39 -27.91
CA GLN A 5 -24.59 7.18 -27.99
C GLN A 5 -25.01 6.10 -29.00
N THR A 6 -24.13 5.72 -29.94
CA THR A 6 -24.41 4.70 -30.96
C THR A 6 -23.78 3.35 -30.65
N LEU A 7 -22.99 3.25 -29.57
CA LEU A 7 -22.39 1.98 -29.16
C LEU A 7 -23.41 1.11 -28.43
N PRO A 8 -23.38 -0.22 -28.63
CA PRO A 8 -24.14 -1.14 -27.80
C PRO A 8 -23.76 -0.96 -26.31
N PRO A 9 -24.71 -1.14 -25.38
CA PRO A 9 -24.45 -1.04 -23.94
C PRO A 9 -23.32 -1.95 -23.48
N GLU A 10 -23.22 -3.16 -24.01
CA GLU A 10 -22.22 -4.15 -23.64
C GLU A 10 -20.81 -3.71 -24.03
N VAL A 11 -20.68 -3.10 -25.21
CA VAL A 11 -19.41 -2.51 -25.69
C VAL A 11 -19.02 -1.31 -24.84
N THR A 12 -20.00 -0.49 -24.47
CA THR A 12 -19.76 0.68 -23.60
C THR A 12 -19.28 0.22 -22.21
N VAL A 13 -19.94 -0.77 -21.61
CA VAL A 13 -19.49 -1.37 -20.34
C VAL A 13 -18.10 -1.96 -20.47
N ALA A 14 -17.80 -2.67 -21.57
CA ALA A 14 -16.47 -3.25 -21.79
C ALA A 14 -15.37 -2.17 -21.86
N ILE A 15 -15.62 -1.06 -22.56
CA ILE A 15 -14.69 0.08 -22.60
C ILE A 15 -14.50 0.68 -21.20
N LEU A 16 -15.60 0.89 -20.47
CA LEU A 16 -15.57 1.51 -19.16
C LEU A 16 -14.86 0.65 -18.10
N LYS A 17 -14.82 -0.68 -18.26
CA LYS A 17 -14.06 -1.58 -17.36
C LYS A 17 -12.54 -1.35 -17.39
N HIS A 18 -12.02 -0.64 -18.38
CA HIS A 18 -10.61 -0.25 -18.43
C HIS A 18 -10.32 1.05 -17.68
N LEU A 19 -11.33 1.71 -17.14
CA LEU A 19 -11.16 2.92 -16.33
C LEU A 19 -11.04 2.56 -14.86
N ASN A 20 -10.26 3.36 -14.13
CA ASN A 20 -10.18 3.21 -12.69
C ASN A 20 -11.51 3.60 -12.01
N PRO A 21 -11.74 3.19 -10.75
CA PRO A 21 -13.02 3.42 -10.11
C PRO A 21 -13.37 4.90 -9.91
N PHE A 22 -12.37 5.80 -9.88
CA PHE A 22 -12.58 7.24 -9.71
C PHE A 22 -12.92 7.97 -11.01
N ASP A 23 -12.38 7.50 -12.13
CA ASP A 23 -12.83 7.89 -13.47
C ASP A 23 -14.28 7.47 -13.69
N LEU A 24 -14.63 6.24 -13.27
CA LEU A 24 -16.01 5.77 -13.29
C LEU A 24 -16.94 6.64 -12.43
N LEU A 25 -16.51 7.06 -11.23
CA LEU A 25 -17.26 8.03 -10.42
C LEU A 25 -17.47 9.37 -11.13
N SER A 26 -16.44 9.87 -11.83
CA SER A 26 -16.55 11.11 -12.60
C SER A 26 -17.56 10.97 -13.73
N ILE A 27 -17.57 9.82 -14.42
CA ILE A 27 -18.56 9.53 -15.46
C ILE A 27 -19.97 9.40 -14.88
N LEU A 28 -20.13 8.85 -13.67
CA LEU A 28 -21.42 8.75 -12.99
C LEU A 28 -22.05 10.13 -12.68
N GLN A 29 -21.31 11.22 -12.81
CA GLN A 29 -21.85 12.59 -12.70
C GLN A 29 -22.43 13.11 -14.03
N THR A 30 -22.38 12.33 -15.11
CA THR A 30 -22.89 12.71 -16.43
C THR A 30 -24.42 12.75 -16.48
N PHE A 31 -24.97 13.62 -17.34
CA PHE A 31 -26.40 13.64 -17.67
C PHE A 31 -26.78 12.63 -18.77
N ASN A 32 -25.80 11.98 -19.41
CA ASN A 32 -26.04 10.96 -20.43
C ASN A 32 -26.50 9.64 -19.78
N LYS A 33 -27.79 9.31 -19.91
CA LYS A 33 -28.39 8.11 -19.31
C LYS A 33 -27.73 6.80 -19.74
N ALA A 34 -27.34 6.67 -21.01
CA ALA A 34 -26.71 5.44 -21.51
C ALA A 34 -25.32 5.25 -20.89
N LEU A 35 -24.54 6.33 -20.84
CA LEU A 35 -23.22 6.32 -20.23
C LEU A 35 -23.28 6.11 -18.71
N PHE A 36 -24.24 6.75 -18.04
CA PHE A 36 -24.51 6.55 -16.61
C PHE A 36 -24.82 5.09 -16.30
N SER A 37 -25.75 4.47 -17.04
CA SER A 37 -26.15 3.07 -16.80
C SER A 37 -25.01 2.07 -17.04
N ALA A 38 -24.18 2.33 -18.06
CA ALA A 38 -23.00 1.53 -18.32
C ALA A 38 -21.94 1.70 -17.21
N ALA A 39 -21.68 2.94 -16.79
CA ALA A 39 -20.75 3.25 -15.72
C ALA A 39 -21.20 2.65 -14.37
N GLU A 40 -22.49 2.70 -14.05
CA GLU A 40 -23.03 2.09 -12.83
C GLU A 40 -22.80 0.57 -12.80
N THR A 41 -22.94 -0.07 -13.96
CA THR A 41 -22.67 -1.50 -14.12
C THR A 41 -21.18 -1.82 -13.94
N ALA A 42 -20.30 -1.04 -14.57
CA ALA A 42 -18.85 -1.20 -14.47
C ALA A 42 -18.32 -0.89 -13.06
N PHE A 43 -18.90 0.09 -12.36
CA PHE A 43 -18.48 0.57 -11.05
C PHE A 43 -18.96 -0.30 -9.89
N ARG A 44 -20.06 -1.05 -10.06
CA ARG A 44 -20.69 -1.85 -9.00
C ARG A 44 -19.72 -2.69 -8.17
N PRO A 45 -18.73 -3.41 -8.74
CA PRO A 45 -17.79 -4.22 -7.96
C PRO A 45 -16.93 -3.40 -7.00
N TYR A 46 -16.65 -2.13 -7.33
CA TYR A 46 -15.71 -1.29 -6.60
C TYR A 46 -16.38 -0.38 -5.57
N LYS A 47 -17.72 -0.34 -5.50
CA LYS A 47 -18.49 0.61 -4.68
C LYS A 47 -18.08 0.61 -3.19
N GLU A 48 -17.94 -0.58 -2.61
CA GLU A 48 -17.55 -0.73 -1.19
C GLU A 48 -16.12 -0.25 -0.95
N TRP A 49 -15.18 -0.70 -1.79
CA TRP A 49 -13.79 -0.28 -1.72
C TRP A 49 -13.64 1.23 -1.93
N THR A 50 -14.30 1.82 -2.93
CA THR A 50 -14.25 3.26 -3.19
C THR A 50 -14.80 4.07 -2.01
N ARG A 51 -15.85 3.59 -1.35
CA ARG A 51 -16.37 4.19 -0.12
C ARG A 51 -15.35 4.12 1.02
N ASN A 52 -14.67 2.99 1.18
CA ASN A 52 -13.58 2.84 2.15
C ASN A 52 -12.44 3.82 1.84
N ALA A 53 -11.95 3.82 0.60
CA ALA A 53 -10.86 4.65 0.13
C ALA A 53 -11.13 6.15 0.37
N GLN A 54 -12.32 6.64 0.00
CA GLN A 54 -12.70 8.04 0.24
C GLN A 54 -12.72 8.40 1.72
N LYS A 55 -13.24 7.50 2.59
CA LYS A 55 -13.28 7.73 4.03
C LYS A 55 -11.86 7.74 4.63
N MET A 56 -11.04 6.76 4.28
CA MET A 56 -9.69 6.62 4.85
C MET A 56 -8.78 7.74 4.38
N VAL A 57 -8.90 8.19 3.13
CA VAL A 57 -8.15 9.36 2.62
C VAL A 57 -8.63 10.66 3.25
N ALA A 58 -9.93 10.80 3.54
CA ALA A 58 -10.42 11.97 4.26
C ALA A 58 -9.92 12.00 5.72
N LEU A 59 -9.80 10.84 6.35
CA LEU A 59 -9.33 10.71 7.74
C LEU A 59 -7.81 10.85 7.86
N PHE A 60 -7.08 10.19 6.97
CA PHE A 60 -5.63 10.17 6.86
C PHE A 60 -5.23 10.71 5.48
N PRO A 61 -5.29 12.04 5.28
CA PRO A 61 -4.90 12.63 4.01
C PRO A 61 -3.44 12.30 3.72
N PRO A 62 -3.12 11.80 2.52
CA PRO A 62 -1.73 11.55 2.16
C PRO A 62 -0.90 12.83 2.29
N GLN A 63 0.25 12.72 2.96
CA GLN A 63 1.13 13.86 3.14
C GLN A 63 1.80 14.22 1.79
N SER A 64 1.54 15.44 1.31
CA SER A 64 2.11 15.92 0.05
C SER A 64 3.58 16.29 0.22
N ILE A 65 4.48 15.32 0.08
CA ILE A 65 5.93 15.55 0.00
C ILE A 65 6.38 15.91 -1.44
N HIS A 66 7.57 16.49 -1.61
CA HIS A 66 8.05 16.92 -2.94
C HIS A 66 8.11 15.77 -3.97
N SER A 67 8.31 14.53 -3.54
CA SER A 67 8.27 13.32 -4.38
C SER A 67 6.88 13.03 -4.95
N THR A 68 5.78 13.39 -4.28
CA THR A 68 4.42 13.12 -4.82
C THR A 68 4.13 13.88 -6.12
N ARG A 69 4.77 15.04 -6.33
CA ARG A 69 4.67 15.82 -7.58
C ARG A 69 5.33 15.11 -8.77
N ARG A 70 6.19 14.13 -8.50
CA ARG A 70 6.85 13.32 -9.51
C ARG A 70 6.08 12.06 -9.85
N ILE A 71 5.04 11.71 -9.09
CA ILE A 71 4.21 10.53 -9.34
C ILE A 71 3.13 10.87 -10.35
N CYS A 72 2.86 9.97 -11.30
CA CYS A 72 1.76 10.14 -12.24
C CYS A 72 0.41 10.06 -11.48
N PRO A 73 -0.48 11.07 -11.57
CA PRO A 73 -1.74 11.06 -10.84
C PRO A 73 -2.72 10.09 -11.50
N SER A 74 -3.28 9.22 -10.67
CA SER A 74 -4.29 8.20 -11.00
C SER A 74 -5.47 8.26 -10.02
N TYR A 75 -5.40 9.16 -9.04
CA TYR A 75 -6.32 9.30 -7.92
C TYR A 75 -6.49 10.80 -7.59
N PRO A 76 -7.62 11.26 -6.98
CA PRO A 76 -7.73 12.62 -6.46
C PRO A 76 -6.69 13.01 -5.38
N SER A 77 -5.80 12.11 -4.94
CA SER A 77 -4.69 12.39 -4.02
C SER A 77 -3.51 11.43 -4.28
N HIS A 78 -2.31 11.72 -3.77
CA HIS A 78 -1.12 10.87 -4.02
C HIS A 78 -0.78 10.05 -2.78
N ILE A 79 -0.89 8.72 -2.82
CA ILE A 79 -0.26 7.87 -1.80
C ILE A 79 1.22 7.76 -2.17
N PRO A 80 2.14 8.34 -1.37
CA PRO A 80 3.56 8.27 -1.67
C PRO A 80 4.04 6.80 -1.64
N PRO A 81 5.20 6.50 -2.24
CA PRO A 81 5.91 5.26 -1.94
C PRO A 81 6.09 5.14 -0.43
N LEU A 82 6.23 3.91 0.05
CA LEU A 82 6.70 3.69 1.41
C LEU A 82 8.09 4.33 1.53
N ASP A 83 8.29 5.10 2.60
CA ASP A 83 9.41 6.00 2.87
C ASP A 83 10.80 5.50 2.41
N ASP A 84 11.74 6.44 2.25
CA ASP A 84 13.04 6.38 1.53
C ASP A 84 13.96 5.19 1.86
N ASN A 85 13.66 4.40 2.88
CA ASN A 85 14.47 3.28 3.35
C ASN A 85 14.10 1.91 2.78
N VAL A 86 12.96 1.70 2.09
CA VAL A 86 12.51 0.32 1.72
C VAL A 86 12.46 0.00 0.22
N SER A 87 12.31 0.96 -0.70
CA SER A 87 12.51 0.68 -2.15
C SER A 87 12.46 1.98 -2.99
N MET A 88 13.60 2.36 -3.58
CA MET A 88 13.91 2.32 -5.01
C MET A 88 12.99 3.15 -5.94
N SER A 89 13.58 4.25 -6.42
CA SER A 89 13.26 5.03 -7.62
C SER A 89 11.78 5.17 -8.02
N GLU A 90 11.31 6.42 -7.98
CA GLU A 90 10.07 6.89 -8.63
C GLU A 90 9.98 6.53 -10.13
N GLU A 91 11.06 6.04 -10.74
CA GLU A 91 11.23 5.73 -12.15
C GLU A 91 11.95 4.37 -12.33
N ILE A 92 11.49 3.55 -13.27
CA ILE A 92 12.22 2.33 -13.65
C ILE A 92 13.48 2.72 -14.45
N PRO A 93 14.68 2.18 -14.12
CA PRO A 93 15.87 2.42 -14.92
C PRO A 93 15.70 1.92 -16.36
N ARG A 94 16.13 2.72 -17.34
CA ARG A 94 15.97 2.39 -18.77
C ARG A 94 16.57 1.04 -19.18
N ARG A 95 17.67 0.64 -18.53
CA ARG A 95 18.33 -0.65 -18.78
C ARG A 95 17.41 -1.86 -18.51
N ASP A 96 16.36 -1.69 -17.71
CA ASP A 96 15.47 -2.76 -17.26
C ASP A 96 14.17 -2.83 -18.09
N TYR A 97 13.96 -1.91 -19.04
CA TYR A 97 12.72 -1.81 -19.80
C TYR A 97 12.41 -3.09 -20.58
N GLU A 98 13.38 -3.63 -21.31
CA GLU A 98 13.17 -4.85 -22.11
C GLU A 98 12.88 -6.06 -21.23
N ALA A 99 13.60 -6.20 -20.10
CA ALA A 99 13.40 -7.30 -19.16
C ALA A 99 12.01 -7.27 -18.52
N LEU A 100 11.48 -6.08 -18.26
CA LEU A 100 10.15 -5.84 -17.67
C LEU A 100 9.03 -5.69 -18.71
N SER A 101 9.29 -6.03 -19.97
CA SER A 101 8.31 -5.96 -21.06
C SER A 101 7.71 -4.56 -21.25
N LEU A 102 8.53 -3.52 -21.06
CA LEU A 102 8.22 -2.11 -21.31
C LEU A 102 8.73 -1.67 -22.70
N ASP A 103 8.12 -0.62 -23.28
CA ASP A 103 8.56 -0.06 -24.57
C ASP A 103 9.87 0.72 -24.39
N PRO A 104 11.00 0.32 -25.01
CA PRO A 104 12.28 1.01 -24.89
C PRO A 104 12.27 2.47 -25.33
N GLU A 105 11.33 2.84 -26.21
CA GLU A 105 11.09 4.22 -26.67
C GLU A 105 9.96 4.91 -25.91
N GLY A 106 9.26 4.17 -25.04
CA GLY A 106 8.08 4.61 -24.30
C GLY A 106 8.40 5.41 -23.04
N GLY A 107 9.63 5.37 -22.53
CA GLY A 107 10.01 6.00 -21.26
C GLY A 107 9.90 7.54 -21.19
N PRO A 108 10.22 8.14 -20.02
CA PRO A 108 10.55 7.46 -18.77
C PRO A 108 9.31 6.77 -18.18
N TYR A 109 9.48 5.63 -17.51
CA TYR A 109 8.39 4.94 -16.83
C TYR A 109 8.36 5.32 -15.36
N ILE A 110 7.34 6.09 -14.99
CA ILE A 110 7.24 6.73 -13.69
C ILE A 110 6.11 6.10 -12.90
N ARG A 111 6.36 5.85 -11.62
CA ARG A 111 5.38 5.30 -10.69
C ARG A 111 4.11 6.16 -10.67
N CYS A 112 2.96 5.50 -10.71
CA CYS A 112 1.64 6.07 -10.47
C CYS A 112 1.28 5.98 -8.99
N SER A 113 0.38 6.84 -8.52
CA SER A 113 -0.25 6.62 -7.22
C SER A 113 -1.05 5.32 -7.33
N PRO A 114 -1.12 4.46 -6.31
CA PRO A 114 -1.96 3.27 -6.39
C PRO A 114 -3.42 3.62 -6.03
N PRO A 115 -4.32 3.63 -7.03
CA PRO A 115 -5.70 3.15 -6.82
C PRO A 115 -6.14 2.13 -7.89
N ASP A 116 -5.27 1.77 -8.84
CA ASP A 116 -5.66 0.96 -10.00
C ASP A 116 -5.49 -0.55 -9.76
N LEU A 117 -4.76 -0.94 -8.70
CA LEU A 117 -4.50 -2.36 -8.39
C LEU A 117 -5.78 -3.18 -8.35
N ILE A 118 -6.83 -2.67 -7.71
CA ILE A 118 -8.11 -3.39 -7.56
C ILE A 118 -8.86 -3.62 -8.89
N THR A 119 -8.50 -2.94 -9.97
CA THR A 119 -9.18 -3.08 -11.26
C THR A 119 -8.65 -4.21 -12.12
N TRP A 120 -7.41 -4.64 -11.88
CA TRP A 120 -6.74 -5.68 -12.67
C TRP A 120 -6.20 -6.83 -11.82
N MET A 121 -5.99 -6.62 -10.51
CA MET A 121 -5.55 -7.64 -9.57
C MET A 121 -6.69 -8.05 -8.63
N LYS A 122 -6.73 -9.36 -8.31
CA LYS A 122 -7.69 -9.95 -7.39
C LYS A 122 -7.20 -9.81 -5.94
N LEU A 123 -7.78 -8.85 -5.22
CA LEU A 123 -7.48 -8.54 -3.82
C LEU A 123 -8.65 -9.00 -2.93
N ASP A 124 -8.83 -10.32 -2.83
CA ASP A 124 -9.95 -10.96 -2.12
C ASP A 124 -9.50 -11.91 -0.99
N GLY A 125 -8.23 -11.83 -0.60
CA GLY A 125 -7.60 -12.68 0.41
C GLY A 125 -7.14 -14.04 -0.10
N SER A 126 -7.25 -14.33 -1.39
CA SER A 126 -6.72 -15.57 -1.99
C SER A 126 -5.19 -15.57 -2.16
N PHE A 127 -4.58 -14.39 -2.26
CA PHE A 127 -3.14 -14.21 -2.52
C PHE A 127 -2.63 -14.97 -3.76
N GLU A 128 -3.48 -15.18 -4.77
CA GLU A 128 -3.11 -15.84 -6.04
C GLU A 128 -1.97 -15.12 -6.78
N TRP A 129 -1.81 -13.82 -6.53
CA TRP A 129 -0.78 -12.96 -7.09
C TRP A 129 0.58 -13.03 -6.35
N LEU A 130 0.64 -13.66 -5.18
CA LEU A 130 1.83 -13.69 -4.32
C LEU A 130 2.63 -14.97 -4.58
N GLU A 131 3.49 -14.93 -5.60
CA GLU A 131 4.35 -16.06 -5.96
C GLU A 131 5.47 -16.29 -4.93
N PRO A 132 5.95 -17.53 -4.74
CA PRO A 132 7.15 -17.79 -3.95
C PRO A 132 8.36 -17.02 -4.50
N LEU A 133 9.29 -16.65 -3.61
CA LEU A 133 10.59 -16.14 -4.02
C LEU A 133 11.39 -17.25 -4.74
N ASP A 134 12.28 -16.86 -5.65
CA ASP A 134 13.24 -17.79 -6.23
C ASP A 134 14.18 -18.35 -5.15
N GLU A 135 14.86 -19.47 -5.46
CA GLU A 135 15.66 -20.20 -4.46
C GLU A 135 16.81 -19.36 -3.89
N ASP A 136 17.43 -18.52 -4.71
CA ASP A 136 18.57 -17.69 -4.30
C ASP A 136 18.09 -16.58 -3.37
N MET A 137 17.05 -15.85 -3.76
CA MET A 137 16.45 -14.80 -2.93
C MET A 137 15.85 -15.36 -1.64
N ALA A 138 15.15 -16.51 -1.69
CA ALA A 138 14.66 -17.18 -0.50
C ALA A 138 15.82 -17.57 0.45
N GLY A 139 16.95 -18.01 -0.12
CA GLY A 139 18.18 -18.29 0.62
C GLY A 139 18.75 -17.06 1.32
N GLU A 140 18.76 -15.91 0.64
CA GLU A 140 19.19 -14.62 1.21
C GLU A 140 18.25 -14.10 2.30
N MET A 141 16.95 -14.40 2.20
CA MET A 141 15.95 -14.01 3.20
C MET A 141 15.95 -14.88 4.46
N LEU A 142 16.58 -16.07 4.45
CA LEU A 142 16.62 -17.00 5.60
C LEU A 142 17.04 -16.37 6.94
N PRO A 143 18.06 -15.49 7.02
CA PRO A 143 18.42 -14.83 8.28
C PRO A 143 17.28 -14.00 8.85
N HIS A 144 16.42 -13.48 7.97
CA HIS A 144 15.34 -12.57 8.33
C HIS A 144 14.04 -13.31 8.65
N THR A 145 13.56 -14.12 7.71
CA THR A 145 12.24 -14.77 7.80
C THR A 145 12.32 -16.18 8.40
N GLY A 146 13.50 -16.83 8.35
CA GLY A 146 13.67 -18.23 8.70
C GLY A 146 13.22 -19.17 7.58
N VAL A 147 13.06 -20.45 7.90
CA VAL A 147 12.57 -21.44 6.94
C VAL A 147 11.06 -21.32 6.79
N GLU A 148 10.56 -21.36 5.54
CA GLU A 148 9.13 -21.30 5.26
C GLU A 148 8.36 -22.37 6.05
N GLY A 149 7.35 -21.95 6.81
CA GLY A 149 6.55 -22.83 7.65
C GLY A 149 6.99 -22.91 9.11
N ASP A 150 8.25 -22.60 9.43
CA ASP A 150 8.82 -22.81 10.78
C ASP A 150 8.62 -21.63 11.72
N ARG A 151 8.50 -20.42 11.16
CA ARG A 151 8.25 -19.20 11.92
C ARG A 151 6.91 -18.62 11.46
N PRO A 152 5.84 -18.67 12.27
CA PRO A 152 4.61 -17.97 11.96
C PRO A 152 4.75 -16.47 12.30
N VAL A 153 3.92 -15.62 11.68
CA VAL A 153 3.84 -14.18 12.01
C VAL A 153 3.51 -13.97 13.50
N ALA A 154 2.68 -14.84 14.07
CA ALA A 154 2.37 -14.90 15.48
C ALA A 154 1.90 -16.31 15.87
N PRO A 155 2.01 -16.70 17.15
CA PRO A 155 1.33 -17.88 17.68
C PRO A 155 -0.17 -17.86 17.35
N GLU A 156 -0.75 -19.03 17.06
CA GLU A 156 -2.17 -19.16 16.71
C GLU A 156 -3.09 -18.54 17.78
N ALA A 157 -2.74 -18.71 19.06
CA ALA A 157 -3.46 -18.13 20.18
C ALA A 157 -3.48 -16.59 20.17
N ASP A 158 -2.41 -15.94 19.70
CA ASP A 158 -2.33 -14.49 19.62
C ASP A 158 -3.19 -13.97 18.45
N VAL A 159 -3.20 -14.68 17.32
CA VAL A 159 -4.10 -14.38 16.20
C VAL A 159 -5.56 -14.53 16.64
N ASP A 160 -5.90 -15.62 17.33
CA ASP A 160 -7.24 -15.86 17.86
C ASP A 160 -7.66 -14.78 18.86
N ALA A 161 -6.73 -14.30 19.69
CA ALA A 161 -6.98 -13.19 20.61
C ALA A 161 -7.32 -11.90 19.88
N VAL A 162 -6.59 -11.55 18.80
CA VAL A 162 -6.90 -10.38 17.96
C VAL A 162 -8.24 -10.53 17.27
N VAL A 163 -8.52 -11.68 16.65
CA VAL A 163 -9.81 -11.95 15.99
C VAL A 163 -10.98 -11.84 16.97
N LYS A 164 -10.82 -12.42 18.16
CA LYS A 164 -11.81 -12.30 19.23
C LYS A 164 -11.99 -10.85 19.68
N GLN A 165 -10.91 -10.10 19.88
CA GLN A 165 -10.97 -8.69 20.29
C GLN A 165 -11.69 -7.83 19.25
N VAL A 166 -11.40 -8.03 17.95
CA VAL A 166 -12.10 -7.36 16.85
C VAL A 166 -13.60 -7.66 16.91
N SER A 167 -13.97 -8.93 17.07
CA SER A 167 -15.37 -9.36 17.17
C SER A 167 -16.08 -8.76 18.38
N ASP A 168 -15.45 -8.78 19.56
CA ASP A 168 -16.00 -8.25 20.81
C ASP A 168 -16.24 -6.73 20.72
N LEU A 169 -15.45 -6.02 19.92
CA LEU A 169 -15.56 -4.58 19.65
C LEU A 169 -16.52 -4.24 18.50
N GLY A 170 -17.10 -5.24 17.82
CA GLY A 170 -17.96 -5.03 16.66
C GLY A 170 -17.24 -4.47 15.43
N LEU A 171 -15.92 -4.66 15.34
CA LEU A 171 -15.09 -4.25 14.21
C LEU A 171 -15.11 -5.31 13.10
N VAL A 172 -14.61 -4.94 11.91
CA VAL A 172 -14.48 -5.86 10.77
C VAL A 172 -13.00 -6.04 10.45
N LEU A 173 -12.49 -7.27 10.60
CA LEU A 173 -11.14 -7.61 10.15
C LEU A 173 -11.16 -7.87 8.63
N PRO A 174 -10.22 -7.32 7.86
CA PRO A 174 -10.10 -7.64 6.43
C PRO A 174 -9.77 -9.12 6.23
N THR A 175 -10.49 -9.80 5.35
CA THR A 175 -10.29 -11.24 5.06
C THR A 175 -8.84 -11.56 4.67
N GLY A 176 -8.23 -10.74 3.82
CA GLY A 176 -6.83 -10.90 3.43
C GLY A 176 -5.86 -10.76 4.59
N PHE A 177 -6.13 -9.88 5.56
CA PHE A 177 -5.27 -9.73 6.74
C PHE A 177 -5.29 -11.00 7.60
N GLU A 178 -6.48 -11.51 7.92
CA GLU A 178 -6.60 -12.76 8.70
C GLU A 178 -5.94 -13.94 7.98
N ALA A 179 -6.23 -14.11 6.68
CA ALA A 179 -5.64 -15.18 5.88
C ALA A 179 -4.10 -15.11 5.85
N PHE A 180 -3.55 -13.90 5.78
CA PHE A 180 -2.10 -13.70 5.79
C PHE A 180 -1.47 -14.02 7.14
N VAL A 181 -1.98 -13.47 8.25
CA VAL A 181 -1.37 -13.67 9.58
C VAL A 181 -1.54 -15.09 10.11
N ARG A 182 -2.58 -15.82 9.65
CA ARG A 182 -2.75 -17.25 9.94
C ARG A 182 -1.85 -18.15 9.10
N SER A 183 -1.27 -17.65 8.02
CA SER A 183 -0.44 -18.44 7.13
C SER A 183 1.01 -18.49 7.59
N ASN A 184 1.51 -19.70 7.83
CA ASN A 184 2.93 -19.92 8.10
C ASN A 184 3.80 -19.80 6.84
N ARG A 185 3.20 -19.48 5.69
CA ARG A 185 3.88 -19.49 4.38
C ARG A 185 3.90 -18.13 3.70
N LEU A 186 2.78 -17.41 3.70
CA LEU A 186 2.62 -16.22 2.85
C LEU A 186 3.61 -15.10 3.20
N HIS A 187 3.90 -14.91 4.48
CA HIS A 187 4.83 -13.86 4.92
C HIS A 187 6.30 -14.14 4.54
N HIS A 188 6.69 -15.40 4.31
CA HIS A 188 8.02 -15.75 3.78
C HIS A 188 8.19 -15.38 2.31
N ARG A 189 7.09 -15.10 1.60
CA ARG A 189 7.12 -14.69 0.20
C ARG A 189 7.32 -13.18 0.02
N ILE A 190 7.25 -12.41 1.11
CA ILE A 190 7.47 -10.97 1.06
C ILE A 190 8.98 -10.72 1.17
N PRO A 191 9.65 -10.26 0.10
CA PRO A 191 11.06 -9.92 0.18
C PRO A 191 11.24 -8.66 1.02
N SER A 192 12.41 -8.54 1.66
CA SER A 192 12.76 -7.32 2.38
C SER A 192 14.22 -6.96 2.16
N SER A 193 14.46 -5.92 1.35
CA SER A 193 15.78 -5.31 1.14
C SER A 193 16.28 -4.53 2.37
N SER A 194 15.37 -4.22 3.30
CA SER A 194 15.64 -3.37 4.48
C SER A 194 15.40 -4.09 5.80
N ALA A 195 15.33 -5.42 5.79
CA ALA A 195 15.17 -6.26 6.97
C ALA A 195 13.97 -5.87 7.84
N TRP A 196 12.80 -5.78 7.24
CA TRP A 196 11.52 -5.68 7.95
C TRP A 196 10.99 -7.07 8.31
N TYR A 197 10.28 -7.14 9.43
CA TYR A 197 9.77 -8.39 9.99
C TYR A 197 8.29 -8.31 10.30
N PHE A 198 7.58 -9.39 10.01
CA PHE A 198 6.19 -9.56 10.41
C PHE A 198 6.11 -10.03 11.85
N ARG A 199 5.34 -9.30 12.65
CA ARG A 199 5.03 -9.67 14.03
C ARG A 199 3.73 -9.00 14.43
N LEU A 200 2.74 -9.82 14.77
CA LEU A 200 1.43 -9.34 15.18
C LEU A 200 1.49 -8.77 16.61
N SER A 201 0.88 -7.61 16.79
CA SER A 201 0.63 -7.02 18.09
C SER A 201 -0.83 -7.16 18.50
N LYS A 202 -1.14 -6.89 19.77
CA LYS A 202 -2.52 -6.75 20.23
C LYS A 202 -3.17 -5.52 19.59
N LEU A 203 -4.49 -5.53 19.50
CA LEU A 203 -5.25 -4.38 19.04
C LEU A 203 -5.27 -3.31 20.14
N ILE A 204 -4.81 -2.09 19.81
CA ILE A 204 -4.80 -0.93 20.72
C ILE A 204 -5.83 0.09 20.23
N LYS A 205 -6.44 0.83 21.16
CA LYS A 205 -7.35 1.92 20.79
C LYS A 205 -6.52 3.03 20.14
N CYS A 206 -6.96 3.54 19.00
CA CYS A 206 -6.32 4.67 18.36
C CYS A 206 -6.54 5.93 19.22
N PRO A 207 -5.47 6.67 19.57
CA PRO A 207 -5.61 7.96 20.23
C PRO A 207 -6.45 8.93 19.40
N ALA A 208 -7.33 9.70 20.06
CA ALA A 208 -8.23 10.65 19.39
C ALA A 208 -7.48 11.73 18.59
N ALA A 209 -6.24 12.05 18.97
CA ALA A 209 -5.37 12.99 18.24
C ALA A 209 -4.85 12.42 16.91
N ILE A 210 -4.90 11.10 16.70
CA ILE A 210 -4.48 10.43 15.47
C ILE A 210 -5.66 10.25 14.53
N ASP A 211 -6.86 9.90 15.02
CA ASP A 211 -8.02 9.60 14.19
C ASP A 211 -9.21 10.54 14.37
N ASP A 212 -9.01 11.77 14.84
CA ASP A 212 -10.07 12.78 15.05
C ASP A 212 -11.26 12.25 15.86
N ASP A 213 -10.97 11.51 16.93
CA ASP A 213 -11.95 10.87 17.82
C ASP A 213 -12.95 9.95 17.07
N GLN A 214 -12.53 9.34 15.96
CA GLN A 214 -13.35 8.35 15.25
C GLN A 214 -13.46 7.03 16.03
N GLY A 215 -12.63 6.84 17.07
CA GLY A 215 -12.70 5.70 17.98
C GLY A 215 -12.23 4.40 17.34
N GLY A 216 -11.33 4.48 16.36
CA GLY A 216 -10.73 3.34 15.70
C GLY A 216 -9.68 2.64 16.54
N TYR A 217 -9.10 1.60 15.95
CA TYR A 217 -8.13 0.74 16.59
C TYR A 217 -6.96 0.46 15.64
N LEU A 218 -5.78 0.26 16.21
CA LEU A 218 -4.54 -0.02 15.50
C LEU A 218 -4.03 -1.42 15.86
N CYS A 219 -3.48 -2.12 14.87
CA CYS A 219 -2.74 -3.37 15.08
C CYS A 219 -1.43 -3.29 14.30
N ARG A 220 -0.30 -3.17 15.00
CA ARG A 220 1.02 -3.30 14.39
C ARG A 220 1.21 -4.72 13.88
N PHE A 221 1.71 -4.86 12.65
CA PHE A 221 1.93 -6.18 12.05
C PHE A 221 3.26 -6.34 11.30
N TYR A 222 3.96 -5.24 10.98
CA TYR A 222 5.22 -5.27 10.22
C TYR A 222 6.11 -4.09 10.64
N PHE A 223 7.40 -4.30 10.86
CA PHE A 223 8.32 -3.24 11.29
C PHE A 223 9.77 -3.50 10.92
N ASP A 224 10.56 -2.43 10.85
CA ASP A 224 11.98 -2.45 10.51
C ASP A 224 12.88 -3.00 11.65
N GLN A 225 13.99 -3.68 11.33
CA GLN A 225 14.94 -4.24 12.30
C GLN A 225 15.48 -3.23 13.34
N GLN A 226 15.60 -1.96 12.97
CA GLN A 226 16.10 -0.87 13.79
C GLN A 226 15.01 -0.25 14.66
N HIS A 227 13.76 -0.74 14.57
CA HIS A 227 12.61 -0.19 15.28
C HIS A 227 12.40 1.31 15.00
N CYS A 228 12.61 1.73 13.75
CA CYS A 228 12.44 3.12 13.32
C CYS A 228 11.23 3.35 12.40
N ALA A 229 10.56 2.27 11.97
CA ALA A 229 9.38 2.32 11.13
C ALA A 229 8.45 1.14 11.39
N PHE A 230 7.14 1.41 11.43
CA PHE A 230 6.11 0.47 11.89
C PHE A 230 4.86 0.59 11.03
N ALA A 231 4.37 -0.52 10.48
CA ALA A 231 3.11 -0.60 9.77
C ALA A 231 1.98 -1.10 10.68
N TYR A 232 0.85 -0.41 10.61
CA TYR A 232 -0.34 -0.65 11.40
C TYR A 232 -1.54 -0.87 10.48
N LEU A 233 -2.37 -1.86 10.81
CA LEU A 233 -3.72 -1.97 10.30
C LEU A 233 -4.62 -1.08 11.17
N TYR A 234 -5.22 -0.05 10.57
CA TYR A 234 -6.26 0.75 11.21
C TYR A 234 -7.63 0.14 10.91
N LEU A 235 -8.45 -0.02 11.96
CA LEU A 235 -9.83 -0.50 11.88
C LEU A 235 -10.79 0.57 12.40
N SER A 236 -11.70 1.02 11.55
CA SER A 236 -12.76 1.97 11.91
C SER A 236 -13.98 1.25 12.47
N PRO A 237 -14.68 1.82 13.48
CA PRO A 237 -15.97 1.30 13.94
C PRO A 237 -17.05 1.29 12.84
N SER A 238 -16.85 2.07 11.78
CA SER A 238 -17.76 2.10 10.62
C SER A 238 -17.51 0.97 9.60
N GLY A 239 -16.59 0.04 9.90
CA GLY A 239 -16.22 -1.10 9.04
C GLY A 239 -15.17 -0.78 7.97
N GLY A 240 -14.60 0.42 7.98
CA GLY A 240 -13.49 0.79 7.10
C GLY A 240 -12.13 0.38 7.66
N HIS A 241 -11.12 0.29 6.79
CA HIS A 241 -9.75 -0.01 7.19
C HIS A 241 -8.73 0.58 6.22
N CYS A 242 -7.50 0.80 6.69
CA CYS A 242 -6.36 1.15 5.86
C CYS A 242 -5.06 0.69 6.52
N VAL A 243 -3.95 0.77 5.81
CA VAL A 243 -2.61 0.59 6.37
C VAL A 243 -1.97 1.95 6.56
N LEU A 244 -1.47 2.18 7.77
CA LEU A 244 -0.69 3.35 8.14
C LEU A 244 0.74 2.95 8.45
N VAL A 245 1.70 3.82 8.14
CA VAL A 245 3.09 3.68 8.59
C VAL A 245 3.44 4.83 9.51
N SER A 246 4.16 4.52 10.58
CA SER A 246 4.67 5.52 11.53
C SER A 246 6.14 5.28 11.83
N THR A 247 6.85 6.36 12.13
CA THR A 247 8.22 6.31 12.68
C THR A 247 8.24 6.08 14.19
N VAL A 248 7.07 6.02 14.83
CA VAL A 248 6.91 5.82 16.28
C VAL A 248 6.23 4.48 16.56
N ASP A 249 6.74 3.75 17.56
CA ASP A 249 6.13 2.53 18.06
C ASP A 249 4.97 2.84 19.01
N VAL A 250 3.84 3.27 18.46
CA VAL A 250 2.62 3.56 19.23
C VAL A 250 2.16 2.35 20.05
N HIS A 251 2.46 1.13 19.61
CA HIS A 251 2.16 -0.05 20.42
C HIS A 251 3.02 -0.12 21.68
N GLU A 252 4.32 0.21 21.61
CA GLU A 252 5.15 0.29 22.82
C GLU A 252 4.74 1.46 23.72
N CYS A 253 4.57 2.67 23.17
CA CYS A 253 4.19 3.87 23.93
C CYS A 253 2.93 3.65 24.78
N LEU A 254 1.87 3.08 24.19
CA LEU A 254 0.57 2.91 24.86
C LEU A 254 0.50 1.70 25.81
N ASN A 255 1.50 0.81 25.82
CA ASN A 255 1.50 -0.39 26.66
C ASN A 255 2.40 -0.28 27.90
N GLU A 256 3.19 0.79 28.05
CA GLU A 256 4.02 1.00 29.23
C GLU A 256 3.18 1.25 30.52
N ASP A 257 1.90 1.63 30.37
CA ASP A 257 0.97 1.86 31.47
C ASP A 257 0.39 0.57 32.11
N ASP A 258 0.57 -0.61 31.52
CA ASP A 258 0.09 -1.88 32.07
C ASP A 258 1.03 -2.50 33.14
N GLN A 259 2.14 -1.84 33.48
CA GLN A 259 3.06 -2.29 34.57
C GLN A 259 2.80 -1.64 35.93
N ILE A 260 1.73 -0.86 36.12
CA ILE A 260 1.34 -0.36 37.45
C ILE A 260 0.21 -1.23 38.03
N ASN A 261 0.47 -2.51 38.25
CA ASN A 261 -0.24 -3.32 39.25
C ASN A 261 0.65 -4.47 39.73
N GLY A 262 1.10 -4.37 40.98
CA GLY A 262 2.07 -5.27 41.59
C GLY A 262 1.68 -6.76 41.53
N GLY A 263 2.65 -7.57 41.07
CA GLY A 263 2.58 -9.02 41.05
C GLY A 263 3.98 -9.62 40.96
N GLN A 264 4.66 -9.63 42.10
CA GLN A 264 5.82 -10.46 42.50
C GLN A 264 6.39 -11.42 41.43
N VAL A 265 7.51 -11.02 40.82
CA VAL A 265 8.37 -11.89 40.00
C VAL A 265 9.16 -12.81 40.93
N ASP A 266 8.89 -14.12 40.85
CA ASP A 266 9.73 -15.15 41.46
C ASP A 266 10.86 -15.51 40.49
N GLY A 267 12.06 -15.69 41.06
CA GLY A 267 13.33 -15.45 40.38
C GLY A 267 13.81 -16.50 39.37
N GLY A 268 14.54 -16.01 38.37
CA GLY A 268 15.32 -16.80 37.42
C GLY A 268 16.30 -15.92 36.63
N ASN A 269 17.52 -15.79 37.15
CA ASN A 269 18.63 -14.97 36.62
C ASN A 269 18.90 -15.15 35.11
N VAL A 270 18.93 -14.03 34.38
CA VAL A 270 19.74 -13.86 33.16
C VAL A 270 20.55 -12.55 33.35
N PRO A 271 21.86 -12.51 33.06
CA PRO A 271 22.69 -11.35 33.37
C PRO A 271 22.40 -10.19 32.42
N ASN A 272 22.42 -9.01 33.03
CA ASN A 272 22.24 -7.70 32.44
C ASN A 272 23.54 -7.24 31.75
N GLU A 273 23.52 -7.10 30.44
CA GLU A 273 24.41 -6.24 29.64
C GLU A 273 23.43 -5.47 28.72
N GLY A 274 23.22 -4.17 28.78
CA GLY A 274 24.07 -3.09 29.24
C GLY A 274 24.27 -2.09 28.11
N GLU A 275 23.19 -1.60 27.49
CA GLU A 275 23.19 -0.41 26.62
C GLU A 275 21.88 0.36 26.86
N ASP A 276 21.95 1.31 27.79
CA ASP A 276 20.99 2.39 27.95
C ASP A 276 21.08 3.29 26.69
N ALA A 277 20.22 3.04 25.71
CA ALA A 277 19.84 4.07 24.77
C ALA A 277 18.69 4.84 25.42
N ASP A 278 18.88 6.14 25.62
CA ASP A 278 17.84 7.09 26.02
C ASP A 278 16.65 7.00 25.03
N LYS A 279 15.72 6.06 25.25
CA LYS A 279 14.40 6.09 24.64
C LYS A 279 13.64 7.19 25.38
N GLU A 280 13.62 8.39 24.83
CA GLU A 280 12.66 9.41 25.26
C GLU A 280 11.26 8.80 25.17
N SER A 281 10.64 8.54 26.32
CA SER A 281 9.26 8.07 26.40
C SER A 281 8.37 9.19 25.86
N ILE A 282 7.89 9.03 24.62
CA ILE A 282 6.91 9.95 24.03
C ILE A 282 5.62 9.82 24.85
N ASP A 283 5.19 10.92 25.47
CA ASP A 283 3.90 10.98 26.18
C ASP A 283 2.76 10.74 25.17
N ASP A 284 1.74 9.97 25.54
CA ASP A 284 0.52 9.75 24.76
C ASP A 284 -0.11 11.05 24.25
N SER A 285 0.08 12.15 24.98
CA SER A 285 -0.39 13.48 24.61
C SER A 285 0.37 14.13 23.43
N GLU A 286 1.54 13.59 23.08
CA GLU A 286 2.39 14.04 21.97
C GLU A 286 2.19 13.23 20.68
N LEU A 287 1.48 12.09 20.75
CA LEU A 287 1.16 11.28 19.57
C LEU A 287 0.09 11.98 18.71
N THR A 288 0.55 12.60 17.64
CA THR A 288 -0.32 13.28 16.67
C THR A 288 -0.43 12.52 15.34
N LYS A 289 -1.47 12.83 14.57
CA LYS A 289 -1.66 12.32 13.21
C LYS A 289 -0.47 12.54 12.27
N GLU A 290 0.38 13.54 12.53
CA GLU A 290 1.53 13.88 11.66
C GLU A 290 2.59 12.78 11.62
N TYR A 291 2.66 11.93 12.65
CA TYR A 291 3.54 10.76 12.68
C TYR A 291 3.06 9.59 11.82
N PHE A 292 1.88 9.70 11.20
CA PHE A 292 1.30 8.64 10.40
C PHE A 292 1.19 9.05 8.93
N ASN A 293 1.62 8.13 8.08
CA ASN A 293 1.44 8.20 6.64
C ASN A 293 0.49 7.10 6.18
N LEU A 294 -0.49 7.47 5.36
CA LEU A 294 -1.33 6.49 4.67
C LEU A 294 -0.45 5.71 3.68
N ALA A 295 -0.36 4.41 3.88
CA ALA A 295 0.49 3.49 3.13
C ALA A 295 -0.30 2.58 2.17
N GLY A 296 -1.57 2.34 2.46
CA GLY A 296 -2.46 1.56 1.60
C GLY A 296 -3.92 1.75 1.97
N LEU A 297 -4.81 1.75 0.96
CA LEU A 297 -6.26 1.87 1.16
C LEU A 297 -6.90 0.56 1.63
N SER A 298 -6.14 -0.53 1.53
CA SER A 298 -6.44 -1.84 2.10
C SER A 298 -5.14 -2.55 2.45
N PHE A 299 -5.24 -3.63 3.21
CA PHE A 299 -4.08 -4.45 3.55
C PHE A 299 -3.43 -5.11 2.33
N GLU A 300 -4.23 -5.65 1.41
CA GLU A 300 -3.69 -6.32 0.24
C GLU A 300 -3.04 -5.34 -0.73
N GLU A 301 -3.58 -4.13 -0.93
CA GLU A 301 -2.92 -3.09 -1.75
C GLU A 301 -1.55 -2.70 -1.19
N TYR A 302 -1.45 -2.60 0.14
CA TYR A 302 -0.17 -2.39 0.81
C TYR A 302 0.79 -3.55 0.54
N LEU A 303 0.36 -4.80 0.75
CA LEU A 303 1.23 -5.96 0.53
C LEU A 303 1.67 -6.13 -0.93
N VAL A 304 0.79 -5.88 -1.90
CA VAL A 304 1.14 -5.90 -3.33
C VAL A 304 2.29 -4.93 -3.61
N THR A 305 2.19 -3.73 -3.05
CA THR A 305 3.23 -2.70 -3.19
C THR A 305 4.53 -3.17 -2.57
N VAL A 306 4.51 -3.63 -1.31
CA VAL A 306 5.71 -4.15 -0.62
C VAL A 306 6.35 -5.32 -1.38
N TYR A 307 5.54 -6.26 -1.86
CA TYR A 307 6.01 -7.44 -2.55
C TYR A 307 6.70 -7.10 -3.88
N TYR A 308 5.97 -6.45 -4.80
CA TYR A 308 6.50 -6.20 -6.14
C TYR A 308 7.59 -5.13 -6.15
N GLU A 309 7.48 -4.09 -5.33
CA GLU A 309 8.57 -3.10 -5.21
C GLU A 309 9.81 -3.69 -4.52
N GLY A 310 9.63 -4.64 -3.60
CA GLY A 310 10.74 -5.39 -3.02
C GLY A 310 11.43 -6.30 -4.04
N LEU A 311 10.66 -6.98 -4.90
CA LEU A 311 11.21 -7.77 -6.02
C LEU A 311 12.00 -6.90 -7.00
N LEU A 312 11.48 -5.72 -7.36
CA LEU A 312 12.21 -4.75 -8.20
C LEU A 312 13.50 -4.28 -7.52
N SER A 313 13.46 -4.03 -6.21
CA SER A 313 14.63 -3.59 -5.44
C SER A 313 15.76 -4.62 -5.43
N LEU A 314 15.39 -5.89 -5.43
CA LEU A 314 16.32 -7.01 -5.39
C LEU A 314 16.67 -7.54 -6.78
N GLU A 315 16.27 -6.82 -7.84
CA GLU A 315 16.53 -7.18 -9.24
C GLU A 315 16.06 -8.62 -9.56
N ALA A 316 14.89 -9.01 -9.04
CA ALA A 316 14.32 -10.33 -9.24
C ALA A 316 14.11 -10.68 -10.73
N ASP A 317 14.21 -11.98 -11.05
CA ASP A 317 13.85 -12.48 -12.36
C ASP A 317 12.40 -12.12 -12.71
N THR A 318 12.16 -11.79 -13.98
CA THR A 318 10.85 -11.31 -14.42
C THR A 318 9.88 -12.45 -14.67
N PHE A 319 8.65 -12.28 -14.19
CA PHE A 319 7.53 -13.20 -14.38
C PHE A 319 6.24 -12.42 -14.65
N GLU A 320 5.18 -13.12 -15.07
CA GLU A 320 3.93 -12.49 -15.54
C GLU A 320 3.34 -11.52 -14.50
N GLY A 321 3.35 -11.87 -13.21
CA GLY A 321 2.87 -11.00 -12.14
C GLY A 321 3.66 -9.69 -12.04
N LEU A 322 4.99 -9.77 -12.05
CA LEU A 322 5.88 -8.59 -11.95
C LEU A 322 5.77 -7.69 -13.19
N GLU A 323 5.73 -8.28 -14.40
CA GLU A 323 5.49 -7.50 -15.62
C GLU A 323 4.15 -6.79 -15.60
N ASN A 324 3.08 -7.47 -15.16
CA ASN A 324 1.76 -6.89 -15.06
C ASN A 324 1.74 -5.76 -14.02
N PHE A 325 2.37 -5.94 -12.87
CA PHE A 325 2.53 -4.87 -11.88
C PHE A 325 3.22 -3.66 -12.49
N VAL A 326 4.37 -3.84 -13.13
CA VAL A 326 5.13 -2.72 -13.71
C VAL A 326 4.33 -1.99 -14.79
N LYS A 327 3.65 -2.71 -15.70
CA LYS A 327 2.82 -2.11 -16.77
C LYS A 327 1.66 -1.27 -16.24
N HIS A 328 1.08 -1.64 -15.09
CA HIS A 328 -0.08 -0.92 -14.53
C HIS A 328 0.33 0.15 -13.51
N VAL A 329 1.46 -0.01 -12.83
CA VAL A 329 1.92 0.90 -11.77
C VAL A 329 2.94 1.91 -12.27
N TYR A 330 3.75 1.59 -13.28
CA TYR A 330 4.72 2.52 -13.87
C TYR A 330 4.29 2.90 -15.27
N ARG A 331 3.94 4.18 -15.46
CA ARG A 331 3.36 4.68 -16.71
C ARG A 331 4.23 5.75 -17.34
N SER A 332 4.13 5.86 -18.66
CA SER A 332 4.85 6.89 -19.39
C SER A 332 4.10 8.23 -19.37
N PRO A 333 4.80 9.37 -19.23
CA PRO A 333 4.26 10.70 -19.49
C PRO A 333 3.53 10.83 -20.84
N ARG A 334 3.95 10.06 -21.85
CA ARG A 334 3.31 10.01 -23.17
C ARG A 334 1.84 9.61 -23.10
N GLU A 335 1.48 8.72 -22.17
CA GLU A 335 0.12 8.20 -22.06
C GLU A 335 -0.87 9.28 -21.63
N VAL A 336 -0.41 10.25 -20.85
CA VAL A 336 -1.24 11.31 -20.28
C VAL A 336 -0.97 12.70 -20.86
N GLU A 337 0.01 12.85 -21.75
CA GLU A 337 0.39 14.13 -22.36
C GLU A 337 -0.80 14.86 -23.00
N HIS A 338 -1.72 14.13 -23.61
CA HIS A 338 -2.93 14.68 -24.24
C HIS A 338 -3.87 15.38 -23.25
N LEU A 339 -3.71 15.17 -21.94
CA LEU A 339 -4.48 15.78 -20.86
C LEU A 339 -3.81 17.04 -20.27
N ARG A 340 -2.60 17.42 -20.73
CA ARG A 340 -1.84 18.55 -20.17
C ARG A 340 -2.64 19.85 -20.09
N GLU A 341 -3.44 20.15 -21.11
CA GLU A 341 -4.21 21.40 -21.20
C GLU A 341 -5.54 21.35 -20.44
N THR A 342 -6.01 20.15 -20.06
CA THR A 342 -7.34 19.95 -19.47
C THR A 342 -7.31 19.44 -18.03
N ASN A 343 -6.15 19.00 -17.53
CA ASN A 343 -5.98 18.48 -16.17
C ASN A 343 -4.74 19.11 -15.50
N GLU A 344 -4.98 19.95 -14.50
CA GLU A 344 -3.91 20.67 -13.77
C GLU A 344 -2.95 19.73 -13.04
N ALA A 345 -3.43 18.61 -12.48
CA ALA A 345 -2.56 17.65 -11.80
C ALA A 345 -1.60 16.98 -12.80
N ILE A 346 -2.09 16.65 -14.00
CA ILE A 346 -1.24 16.13 -15.09
C ILE A 346 -0.25 17.18 -15.56
N LYS A 347 -0.68 18.44 -15.70
CA LYS A 347 0.23 19.53 -16.05
C LYS A 347 1.37 19.68 -15.03
N VAL A 348 1.04 19.74 -13.73
CA VAL A 348 2.02 19.84 -12.64
C VAL A 348 2.99 18.65 -12.67
N PHE A 349 2.48 17.43 -12.86
CA PHE A 349 3.30 16.23 -13.01
C PHE A 349 4.26 16.34 -14.21
N LEU A 350 3.75 16.65 -15.41
CA LEU A 350 4.57 16.76 -16.62
C LEU A 350 5.63 17.88 -16.49
N ASP A 351 5.28 19.00 -15.87
CA ASP A 351 6.20 20.12 -15.62
C ASP A 351 7.28 19.73 -14.59
N ALA A 352 6.92 19.00 -13.52
CA ALA A 352 7.87 18.46 -12.54
C ALA A 352 8.85 17.47 -13.17
N GLN A 353 8.37 16.68 -14.14
CA GLN A 353 9.18 15.76 -14.95
C GLN A 353 9.97 16.45 -16.07
N LYS A 354 9.81 17.78 -16.24
CA LYS A 354 10.38 18.55 -17.36
C LYS A 354 10.05 17.93 -18.72
N TRP A 355 8.91 17.25 -18.83
CA TRP A 355 8.49 16.56 -20.04
C TRP A 355 8.15 17.57 -21.14
N LYS A 356 8.83 17.48 -22.28
CA LYS A 356 8.64 18.37 -23.45
C LYS A 356 8.05 17.65 -24.67
N GLY A 357 7.57 16.42 -24.48
CA GLY A 357 7.00 15.58 -25.53
C GLY A 357 7.94 14.48 -26.00
N VAL A 358 7.34 13.48 -26.64
CA VAL A 358 7.98 12.24 -27.09
C VAL A 358 9.20 12.50 -27.97
N GLU A 359 9.11 13.44 -28.91
CA GLU A 359 10.20 13.74 -29.83
C GLU A 359 11.42 14.36 -29.13
N HIS A 360 11.19 15.24 -28.14
CA HIS A 360 12.28 15.78 -27.32
C HIS A 360 12.92 14.68 -26.45
N TYR A 361 12.10 13.79 -25.90
CA TYR A 361 12.62 12.66 -25.12
C TYR A 361 13.50 11.75 -25.98
N ARG A 362 13.04 11.34 -27.16
CA ARG A 362 13.79 10.52 -28.12
C ARG A 362 15.16 11.12 -28.49
N GLN A 363 15.22 12.44 -28.68
CA GLN A 363 16.47 13.14 -28.93
C GLN A 363 17.41 13.05 -27.71
N SER A 364 16.89 13.25 -26.50
CA SER A 364 17.69 13.24 -25.27
C SER A 364 18.27 11.88 -24.87
N ILE A 365 17.75 10.79 -25.43
CA ILE A 365 18.17 9.41 -25.12
C ILE A 365 19.02 8.77 -26.22
N SER A 366 19.21 9.47 -27.33
CA SER A 366 20.05 9.07 -28.48
C SER A 366 21.44 9.70 -28.45
N ASP A 367 21.61 10.76 -27.66
CA ASP A 367 22.89 11.40 -27.30
C ASP A 367 23.49 10.73 -26.05
#